data_AF-W2MBX9-F1
#
_entry.id   AF-W2MBX9-F1
#
_cell.length_a   1.000
_cell.length_b   1.000
_cell.length_c   1.000
_cell.angle_alpha   90.00
_cell.angle_beta   90.00
_cell.angle_gamma   90.00
#
_symmetry.space_group_name_H-M   'P 1'
#
loop_
_entity.id
_entity.type
_entity.pdbx_description
1 polymer ?
#
loop_
_entity_poly.entity_id
_entity_poly.type
_entity_poly.pdbx_seq_one_letter_code
_entity_poly.pdbx_strand_id
1 'polypeptide(L)'
;MDRLEEERKQLEATVKDLEDRADILRPREALQRRQHTNKVLREVLHAQRRVFAGAASIIAHHFREKCTAPFDTPTRLSKDPVKRRAALLTMREQRLSCAYEFMREMLRHMDVTLDFCEQKRFTAINGDVCSERFEIVPLPEARSVKRVFDALEAFVSNMEISMSEVDGDITIRENDEPQLSLNAPVAQHRFVTTVANMVQMDTNNAAFAEYRPPGPGVEEIGFSINDPIDEDELYPYRQDTRVRQDVTVIIMVSRHRGKDGKPLIVFSRWWSLCLRKSHIHVPKFIADRIRNGLESVSASMLAAAERADARGSVI
;
A
#
# COMPACT_ATOMS: atom_id res chain seq x y z
N MET A 1 -43.77 -28.14 73.25
CA MET A 1 -42.38 -28.39 72.82
C MET A 1 -42.38 -29.27 71.58
N ASP A 2 -42.99 -30.47 71.62
CA ASP A 2 -43.02 -31.43 70.50
C ASP A 2 -43.58 -30.93 69.16
N ARG A 3 -44.64 -30.11 69.17
CA ARG A 3 -45.28 -29.63 67.94
C ARG A 3 -44.38 -28.69 67.12
N LEU A 4 -43.56 -27.89 67.81
CA LEU A 4 -42.61 -26.96 67.21
C LEU A 4 -41.37 -27.69 66.68
N GLU A 5 -40.95 -28.79 67.32
CA GLU A 5 -39.84 -29.62 66.83
C GLU A 5 -40.21 -30.41 65.57
N GLU A 6 -41.45 -30.90 65.49
CA GLU A 6 -41.95 -31.58 64.29
C GLU A 6 -42.09 -30.60 63.11
N GLU A 7 -42.62 -29.40 63.35
CA GLU A 7 -42.62 -28.30 62.36
C GLU A 7 -41.20 -27.95 61.92
N ARG A 8 -40.24 -27.87 62.86
CA ARG A 8 -38.84 -27.56 62.53
C ARG A 8 -38.24 -28.62 61.61
N LYS A 9 -38.48 -29.91 61.86
CA LYS A 9 -38.01 -31.00 60.99
C LYS A 9 -38.64 -30.95 59.60
N GLN A 10 -39.93 -30.67 59.50
CA GLN A 10 -40.61 -30.54 58.20
C GLN A 10 -40.07 -29.34 57.40
N LEU A 11 -39.83 -28.22 58.08
CA LEU A 11 -39.20 -27.04 57.48
C LEU A 11 -37.78 -27.33 57.02
N GLU A 12 -36.95 -27.98 57.83
CA GLU A 12 -35.58 -28.38 57.46
C GLU A 12 -35.57 -29.30 56.22
N ALA A 13 -36.49 -30.26 56.14
CA ALA A 13 -36.63 -31.13 54.97
C ALA A 13 -37.07 -30.34 53.71
N THR A 14 -37.98 -29.37 53.87
CA THR A 14 -38.46 -28.54 52.76
C THR A 14 -37.37 -27.59 52.25
N VAL A 15 -36.59 -26.99 53.15
CA VAL A 15 -35.45 -26.14 52.78
C VAL A 15 -34.43 -26.95 51.98
N LYS A 16 -34.13 -28.17 52.41
CA LYS A 16 -33.19 -29.05 51.71
C LYS A 16 -33.65 -29.42 50.28
N ASP A 17 -34.93 -29.75 50.10
CA ASP A 17 -35.50 -30.00 48.75
C ASP A 17 -35.39 -28.76 47.85
N LEU A 18 -35.66 -27.57 48.41
CA LEU A 18 -35.54 -26.31 47.67
C LEU A 18 -34.09 -25.99 47.30
N GLU A 19 -33.13 -26.29 48.20
CA GLU A 19 -31.69 -26.13 47.94
C GLU A 19 -31.21 -27.06 46.82
N ASP A 20 -31.58 -28.35 46.88
CA ASP A 20 -31.25 -29.35 45.85
C ASP A 20 -31.84 -28.96 44.48
N ARG A 21 -33.09 -28.45 44.45
CA ARG A 21 -33.71 -27.93 43.22
C ARG A 21 -33.03 -26.67 42.71
N ALA A 22 -32.61 -25.77 43.61
CA ALA A 22 -31.88 -24.56 43.25
C ALA A 22 -30.49 -24.87 42.70
N ASP A 23 -29.81 -25.92 43.19
CA ASP A 23 -28.52 -26.38 42.65
C ASP A 23 -28.64 -26.88 41.21
N ILE A 24 -29.77 -27.49 40.83
CA ILE A 24 -30.02 -27.95 39.46
C ILE A 24 -30.43 -26.79 38.53
N LEU A 25 -31.22 -25.84 39.02
CA LEU A 25 -31.76 -24.74 38.21
C LEU A 25 -30.73 -23.62 37.96
N ARG A 26 -29.88 -23.30 38.94
CA ARG A 26 -28.87 -22.24 38.82
C ARG A 26 -27.94 -22.39 37.59
N PRO A 27 -27.34 -23.57 37.32
CA PRO A 27 -26.54 -23.78 36.12
C PRO A 27 -27.34 -23.62 34.82
N ARG A 28 -28.61 -24.04 34.80
CA ARG A 28 -29.48 -23.95 33.63
C ARG A 28 -29.86 -22.50 33.32
N GLU A 29 -30.21 -21.72 34.33
CA GLU A 29 -30.46 -20.28 34.18
C GLU A 29 -29.18 -19.54 33.76
N ALA A 30 -28.04 -19.88 34.34
CA ALA A 30 -26.75 -19.31 33.94
C ALA A 30 -26.42 -19.64 32.47
N LEU A 31 -26.69 -20.86 32.01
CA LEU A 31 -26.53 -21.26 30.62
C LEU A 31 -27.46 -20.49 29.70
N GLN A 32 -28.74 -20.35 30.04
CA GLN A 32 -29.72 -19.59 29.27
C GLN A 32 -29.32 -18.11 29.16
N ARG A 33 -28.89 -17.49 30.26
CA ARG A 33 -28.35 -16.12 30.24
C ARG A 33 -27.15 -16.01 29.32
N ARG A 34 -26.19 -16.93 29.41
CA ARG A 34 -25.01 -16.96 28.51
C ARG A 34 -25.42 -17.12 27.05
N GLN A 35 -26.37 -17.99 26.74
CA GLN A 35 -26.87 -18.19 25.37
C GLN A 35 -27.54 -16.92 24.83
N HIS A 36 -28.36 -16.27 25.65
CA HIS A 36 -28.98 -14.99 25.30
C HIS A 36 -27.92 -13.92 25.02
N THR A 37 -26.95 -13.74 25.93
CA THR A 37 -25.85 -12.78 25.74
C THR A 37 -25.05 -13.10 24.47
N ASN A 38 -24.73 -14.38 24.21
CA ASN A 38 -24.01 -14.77 22.99
C ASN A 38 -24.80 -14.43 21.72
N LYS A 39 -26.12 -14.64 21.73
CA LYS A 39 -27.00 -14.29 20.61
C LYS A 39 -26.96 -12.79 20.34
N VAL A 40 -27.13 -11.96 21.36
CA VAL A 40 -27.08 -10.50 21.24
C VAL A 40 -25.72 -10.03 20.72
N LEU A 41 -24.62 -10.57 21.26
CA LEU A 41 -23.27 -10.24 20.79
C LEU A 41 -23.06 -10.60 19.31
N ARG A 42 -23.58 -11.74 18.86
CA ARG A 42 -23.53 -12.13 17.45
C ARG A 42 -24.34 -11.18 16.58
N GLU A 43 -25.55 -10.81 17.01
CA GLU A 43 -26.39 -9.86 16.27
C GLU A 43 -25.68 -8.51 16.09
N VAL A 44 -25.05 -8.00 17.15
CA VAL A 44 -24.25 -6.76 17.11
C VAL A 44 -23.06 -6.91 16.15
N LEU A 45 -22.32 -8.00 16.23
CA LEU A 45 -21.18 -8.27 15.35
C LEU A 45 -21.60 -8.41 13.88
N HIS A 46 -22.75 -9.02 13.60
CA HIS A 46 -23.32 -9.06 12.26
C HIS A 46 -23.72 -7.67 11.76
N ALA A 47 -24.29 -6.83 12.62
CA ALA A 47 -24.62 -5.45 12.25
C ALA A 47 -23.36 -4.64 11.91
N GLN A 48 -22.30 -4.73 12.73
CA GLN A 48 -21.02 -4.08 12.46
C GLN A 48 -20.39 -4.54 11.14
N ARG A 49 -20.35 -5.85 10.89
CA ARG A 49 -19.82 -6.41 9.63
C ARG A 49 -20.58 -5.91 8.40
N ARG A 50 -21.90 -5.71 8.50
CA ARG A 50 -22.69 -5.13 7.41
C ARG A 50 -22.31 -3.68 7.13
N VAL A 51 -22.05 -2.88 8.16
CA VAL A 51 -21.59 -1.48 8.00
C VAL A 51 -20.24 -1.45 7.29
N PHE A 52 -19.27 -2.27 7.71
CA PHE A 52 -17.98 -2.34 7.05
C PHE A 52 -18.07 -2.83 5.60
N ALA A 53 -18.91 -3.84 5.32
CA ALA A 53 -19.15 -4.30 3.96
C ALA A 53 -19.76 -3.20 3.07
N GLY A 54 -20.70 -2.42 3.63
CA GLY A 54 -21.28 -1.27 2.93
C GLY A 54 -20.24 -0.20 2.61
N ALA A 55 -19.41 0.18 3.58
CA ALA A 55 -18.32 1.13 3.38
C ALA A 55 -17.30 0.64 2.33
N ALA A 56 -16.88 -0.63 2.42
CA ALA A 56 -15.99 -1.24 1.44
C ALA A 56 -16.57 -1.24 0.02
N SER A 57 -17.89 -1.47 -0.11
CA SER A 57 -18.57 -1.39 -1.41
C SER A 57 -18.58 0.03 -1.99
N ILE A 58 -18.76 1.06 -1.15
CA ILE A 58 -18.70 2.46 -1.59
C ILE A 58 -17.30 2.82 -2.07
N ILE A 59 -16.27 2.41 -1.32
CA ILE A 59 -14.86 2.61 -1.68
C ILE A 59 -14.53 1.91 -3.01
N ALA A 60 -14.95 0.65 -3.17
CA ALA A 60 -14.73 -0.10 -4.42
C ALA A 60 -15.45 0.55 -5.62
N HIS A 61 -16.64 1.09 -5.42
CA HIS A 61 -17.35 1.83 -6.45
C HIS A 61 -16.62 3.12 -6.85
N HIS A 62 -16.15 3.89 -5.86
CA HIS A 62 -15.40 5.12 -6.07
C HIS A 62 -14.18 4.89 -6.96
N PHE A 63 -13.38 3.86 -6.67
CA PHE A 63 -12.22 3.50 -7.49
C PHE A 63 -12.58 3.14 -8.94
N ARG A 64 -13.73 2.51 -9.17
CA ARG A 64 -14.19 2.21 -10.54
C ARG A 64 -14.62 3.44 -11.31
N GLU A 65 -15.22 4.43 -10.63
CA GLU A 65 -15.68 5.68 -11.26
C GLU A 65 -14.52 6.62 -11.59
N LYS A 66 -13.59 6.76 -10.64
CA LYS A 66 -12.40 7.60 -10.76
C LYS A 66 -11.17 6.72 -10.59
N CYS A 67 -10.57 6.29 -11.69
CA CYS A 67 -9.18 5.82 -11.65
C CYS A 67 -8.28 7.08 -11.67
N THR A 68 -8.39 7.90 -10.60
CA THR A 68 -7.49 9.03 -10.37
C THR A 68 -6.41 8.60 -9.39
N ALA A 69 -5.16 8.91 -9.72
CA ALA A 69 -4.06 8.83 -8.78
C ALA A 69 -4.42 9.70 -7.55
N PRO A 70 -3.80 9.48 -6.37
CA PRO A 70 -4.06 10.25 -5.14
C PRO A 70 -3.88 11.77 -5.29
N PHE A 71 -3.37 12.25 -6.43
CA PHE A 71 -3.17 13.65 -6.74
C PHE A 71 -3.97 14.03 -7.99
N ASP A 72 -5.12 14.68 -7.82
CA ASP A 72 -6.00 15.16 -8.90
C ASP A 72 -5.41 16.36 -9.69
N THR A 73 -4.10 16.62 -9.62
CA THR A 73 -3.46 17.72 -10.35
C THR A 73 -2.85 17.21 -11.66
N PRO A 74 -3.28 17.64 -12.84
CA PRO A 74 -2.66 17.22 -14.08
C PRO A 74 -1.22 17.71 -14.22
N THR A 75 -0.33 16.86 -14.69
CA THR A 75 1.08 17.17 -14.94
C THR A 75 1.29 17.52 -16.41
N ARG A 76 1.74 18.75 -16.69
CA ARG A 76 2.02 19.22 -18.05
C ARG A 76 3.43 19.78 -18.16
N LEU A 77 4.21 19.27 -19.11
CA LEU A 77 5.61 19.67 -19.30
C LEU A 77 5.84 20.22 -20.71
N SER A 78 6.54 21.36 -20.78
CA SER A 78 6.92 21.98 -22.04
C SER A 78 8.19 21.38 -22.65
N LYS A 79 8.44 21.68 -23.91
CA LYS A 79 9.73 21.37 -24.59
C LYS A 79 10.90 22.25 -24.19
N ASP A 80 10.62 23.43 -23.61
CA ASP A 80 11.65 24.36 -23.12
C ASP A 80 12.30 23.79 -21.84
N PRO A 81 13.62 23.52 -21.82
CA PRO A 81 14.29 22.89 -20.69
C PRO A 81 14.21 23.69 -19.38
N VAL A 82 14.19 25.02 -19.46
CA VAL A 82 14.14 25.90 -18.28
C VAL A 82 12.74 25.87 -17.68
N LYS A 83 11.71 26.07 -18.52
CA LYS A 83 10.31 26.01 -18.07
C LYS A 83 9.96 24.62 -17.54
N ARG A 84 10.45 23.57 -18.19
CA ARG A 84 10.29 22.17 -17.76
C ARG A 84 10.87 21.93 -16.37
N ARG A 85 12.13 22.32 -16.15
CA ARG A 85 12.78 22.18 -14.84
C ARG A 85 12.06 22.98 -13.76
N ALA A 86 11.62 24.20 -14.07
CA ALA A 86 10.86 25.03 -13.15
C ALA A 86 9.54 24.35 -12.76
N ALA A 87 8.79 23.80 -13.73
CA ALA A 87 7.55 23.08 -13.48
C ALA A 87 7.77 21.85 -12.57
N LEU A 88 8.78 21.03 -12.86
CA LEU A 88 9.12 19.87 -12.03
C LEU A 88 9.48 20.27 -10.59
N LEU A 89 10.25 21.35 -10.41
CA LEU A 89 10.60 21.84 -9.06
C LEU A 89 9.37 22.35 -8.30
N THR A 90 8.46 23.07 -8.95
CA THR A 90 7.19 23.49 -8.34
C THR A 90 6.33 22.30 -7.95
N MET A 91 6.25 21.28 -8.80
CA MET A 91 5.49 20.06 -8.51
C MET A 91 6.07 19.27 -7.33
N ARG A 92 7.40 19.22 -7.21
CA ARG A 92 8.09 18.43 -6.18
C ARG A 92 7.54 18.69 -4.77
N GLU A 93 7.43 19.96 -4.38
CA GLU A 93 6.99 20.34 -3.04
C GLU A 93 5.54 19.90 -2.78
N GLN A 94 4.64 20.18 -3.72
CA GLN A 94 3.23 19.77 -3.63
C GLN A 94 3.09 18.24 -3.58
N ARG A 95 3.80 17.52 -4.46
CA ARG A 95 3.70 16.06 -4.57
C ARG A 95 4.25 15.34 -3.34
N LEU A 96 5.42 15.74 -2.85
CA LEU A 96 5.97 15.16 -1.63
C LEU A 96 5.06 15.41 -0.43
N SER A 97 4.52 16.61 -0.29
CA SER A 97 3.60 16.96 0.80
C SER A 97 2.32 16.11 0.76
N CYS A 98 1.58 16.13 -0.36
CA CYS A 98 0.35 15.36 -0.48
C CYS A 98 0.57 13.85 -0.31
N ALA A 99 1.65 13.31 -0.89
CA ALA A 99 1.96 11.89 -0.79
C ALA A 99 2.32 11.46 0.63
N TYR A 100 3.04 12.30 1.36
CA TYR A 100 3.40 12.06 2.75
C TYR A 100 2.16 12.01 3.65
N GLU A 101 1.26 12.99 3.51
CA GLU A 101 -0.01 13.03 4.24
C GLU A 101 -0.88 11.80 3.94
N PHE A 102 -0.97 11.41 2.66
CA PHE A 102 -1.68 10.20 2.23
C PHE A 102 -1.11 8.94 2.89
N MET A 103 0.20 8.73 2.83
CA MET A 103 0.85 7.57 3.46
C MET A 103 0.68 7.57 4.97
N ARG A 104 0.72 8.73 5.62
CA ARG A 104 0.51 8.85 7.06
C ARG A 104 -0.90 8.41 7.47
N GLU A 105 -1.93 8.78 6.71
CA GLU A 105 -3.30 8.31 6.97
C GLU A 105 -3.46 6.80 6.68
N MET A 106 -2.83 6.28 5.62
CA MET A 106 -2.82 4.84 5.32
C MET A 106 -2.19 4.00 6.45
N LEU A 107 -1.17 4.54 7.12
CA LEU A 107 -0.45 3.86 8.21
C LEU A 107 -1.10 4.07 9.59
N ARG A 108 -2.01 5.03 9.75
CA ARG A 108 -2.52 5.53 11.04
C ARG A 108 -3.04 4.46 12.00
N HIS A 109 -3.66 3.42 11.47
CA HIS A 109 -4.28 2.35 12.26
C HIS A 109 -3.63 0.98 12.04
N MET A 110 -2.49 0.94 11.36
CA MET A 110 -1.80 -0.29 11.02
C MET A 110 -0.77 -0.66 12.09
N ASP A 111 -0.64 -1.96 12.38
CA ASP A 111 0.50 -2.47 13.15
C ASP A 111 1.71 -2.59 12.20
N VAL A 112 2.51 -1.53 12.13
CA VAL A 112 3.67 -1.45 11.22
C VAL A 112 4.81 -2.42 11.56
N THR A 113 4.69 -3.18 12.65
CA THR A 113 5.67 -4.20 13.05
C THR A 113 5.39 -5.56 12.43
N LEU A 114 4.30 -5.70 11.67
CA LEU A 114 3.90 -6.92 10.98
C LEU A 114 3.84 -6.67 9.47
N ASP A 115 4.16 -7.71 8.70
CA ASP A 115 3.94 -7.68 7.25
C ASP A 115 2.46 -7.48 6.94
N PHE A 116 2.19 -6.57 6.01
CA PHE A 116 0.85 -6.32 5.51
C PHE A 116 0.87 -6.10 4.01
N CYS A 117 -0.14 -6.62 3.32
CA CYS A 117 -0.35 -6.38 1.90
C CYS A 117 -1.85 -6.39 1.58
N GLU A 118 -2.32 -5.34 0.90
CA GLU A 118 -3.63 -5.29 0.26
C GLU A 118 -3.45 -5.00 -1.23
N GLN A 119 -4.15 -5.73 -2.09
CA GLN A 119 -4.16 -5.49 -3.53
C GLN A 119 -5.59 -5.44 -4.09
N LYS A 120 -5.84 -4.45 -4.94
CA LYS A 120 -7.09 -4.26 -5.68
C LYS A 120 -6.81 -4.34 -7.17
N ARG A 121 -7.68 -5.03 -7.92
CA ARG A 121 -7.62 -5.11 -9.39
C ARG A 121 -9.02 -4.91 -9.93
N PHE A 122 -9.18 -4.01 -10.90
CA PHE A 122 -10.48 -3.66 -11.43
C PHE A 122 -10.38 -3.06 -12.84
N THR A 123 -11.51 -3.02 -13.52
CA THR A 123 -11.68 -2.24 -14.75
C THR A 123 -12.52 -1.01 -14.40
N ALA A 124 -11.97 0.16 -14.67
CA ALA A 124 -12.66 1.42 -14.47
C ALA A 124 -13.79 1.61 -15.49
N ILE A 125 -14.73 2.52 -15.22
CA ILE A 125 -15.89 2.77 -16.09
C ILE A 125 -15.50 3.22 -17.51
N ASN A 126 -14.35 3.88 -17.64
CA ASN A 126 -13.81 4.33 -18.93
C ASN A 126 -13.14 3.17 -19.72
N GLY A 127 -13.02 1.98 -19.11
CA GLY A 127 -12.40 0.80 -19.68
C GLY A 127 -10.91 0.64 -19.38
N ASP A 128 -10.32 1.52 -18.57
CA ASP A 128 -8.94 1.38 -18.12
C ASP A 128 -8.80 0.14 -17.22
N VAL A 129 -7.66 -0.54 -17.34
CA VAL A 129 -7.33 -1.71 -16.52
C VAL A 129 -6.44 -1.23 -15.38
N CYS A 130 -6.98 -1.20 -14.16
CA CYS A 130 -6.32 -0.62 -12.99
C CYS A 130 -5.91 -1.70 -11.98
N SER A 131 -4.79 -1.47 -11.28
CA SER A 131 -4.34 -2.24 -10.13
C SER A 131 -3.74 -1.31 -9.09
N GLU A 132 -4.10 -1.51 -7.83
CA GLU A 132 -3.53 -0.77 -6.70
C GLU A 132 -3.00 -1.74 -5.66
N ARG A 133 -1.93 -1.37 -4.99
CA ARG A 133 -1.38 -2.14 -3.88
C ARG A 133 -0.87 -1.22 -2.79
N PHE A 134 -1.12 -1.62 -1.55
CA PHE A 134 -0.51 -1.05 -0.37
C PHE A 134 0.18 -2.16 0.41
N GLU A 135 1.42 -1.92 0.84
CA GLU A 135 2.16 -2.88 1.64
C GLU A 135 3.04 -2.22 2.69
N ILE A 136 3.26 -2.98 3.76
CA ILE A 136 4.12 -2.65 4.89
C ILE A 136 5.03 -3.86 5.11
N VAL A 137 6.33 -3.63 5.13
CA VAL A 137 7.36 -4.65 5.27
C VAL A 137 8.35 -4.20 6.35
N PRO A 138 8.29 -4.78 7.56
CA PRO A 138 9.34 -4.64 8.56
C PRO A 138 10.66 -5.20 8.04
N LEU A 139 11.75 -4.45 8.22
CA LEU A 139 13.10 -4.83 7.82
C LEU A 139 13.95 -5.08 9.08
N PRO A 140 13.87 -6.26 9.72
CA PRO A 140 14.52 -6.52 11.01
C PRO A 140 16.05 -6.52 10.94
N GLU A 141 16.63 -6.83 9.78
CA GLU A 141 18.08 -6.85 9.57
C GLU A 141 18.66 -5.47 9.23
N ALA A 142 17.81 -4.54 8.80
CA ALA A 142 18.21 -3.20 8.41
C ALA A 142 18.52 -2.33 9.64
N ARG A 143 19.57 -1.53 9.53
CA ARG A 143 20.14 -0.69 10.61
C ARG A 143 20.06 0.80 10.31
N SER A 144 20.00 1.19 9.03
CA SER A 144 19.93 2.60 8.62
C SER A 144 18.84 2.86 7.59
N VAL A 145 17.95 3.81 7.88
CA VAL A 145 16.93 4.29 6.92
C VAL A 145 17.60 4.84 5.68
N LYS A 146 18.66 5.65 5.86
CA LYS A 146 19.46 6.18 4.75
C LYS A 146 20.00 5.10 3.83
N ARG A 147 20.60 4.03 4.37
CA ARG A 147 21.18 2.95 3.54
C ARG A 147 20.11 2.19 2.74
N VAL A 148 18.99 1.89 3.39
CA VAL A 148 17.84 1.27 2.72
C VAL A 148 17.32 2.19 1.61
N PHE A 149 17.13 3.48 1.91
CA PHE A 149 16.64 4.45 0.94
C PHE A 149 17.60 4.67 -0.22
N ASP A 150 18.91 4.73 0.02
CA ASP A 150 19.93 4.84 -1.02
C ASP A 150 19.93 3.63 -1.96
N ALA A 151 19.72 2.42 -1.43
CA ALA A 151 19.60 1.22 -2.25
C ALA A 151 18.34 1.28 -3.15
N LEU A 152 17.24 1.85 -2.65
CA LEU A 152 16.03 2.07 -3.43
C LEU A 152 16.24 3.11 -4.52
N GLU A 153 16.88 4.24 -4.22
CA GLU A 153 17.21 5.26 -5.22
C GLU A 153 18.14 4.71 -6.30
N ALA A 154 19.16 3.94 -5.92
CA ALA A 154 20.06 3.29 -6.87
C ALA A 154 19.32 2.29 -7.79
N PHE A 155 18.32 1.58 -7.27
CA PHE A 155 17.46 0.70 -8.06
C PHE A 155 16.61 1.50 -9.06
N VAL A 156 15.99 2.59 -8.61
CA VAL A 156 15.15 3.47 -9.46
C VAL A 156 15.98 4.14 -10.57
N SER A 157 17.21 4.53 -10.27
CA SER A 157 18.13 5.11 -11.26
C SER A 157 18.38 4.18 -12.45
N ASN A 158 18.37 2.87 -12.24
CA ASN A 158 18.59 1.84 -13.27
C ASN A 158 17.32 1.02 -13.57
N MET A 159 16.14 1.64 -13.41
CA MET A 159 14.86 0.94 -13.50
C MET A 159 14.66 0.22 -14.83
N GLU A 160 15.13 0.75 -15.97
CA GLU A 160 15.00 0.10 -17.28
C GLU A 160 15.72 -1.24 -17.35
N ILE A 161 16.88 -1.35 -16.70
CA ILE A 161 17.65 -2.59 -16.61
C ILE A 161 16.89 -3.57 -15.72
N SER A 162 16.51 -3.13 -14.52
CA SER A 162 15.77 -3.96 -13.56
C SER A 162 14.45 -4.49 -14.12
N MET A 163 13.67 -3.65 -14.80
CA MET A 163 12.44 -4.06 -15.48
C MET A 163 12.73 -5.11 -16.55
N SER A 164 13.79 -4.92 -17.33
CA SER A 164 14.13 -5.85 -18.42
C SER A 164 14.61 -7.21 -17.93
N GLU A 165 15.45 -7.23 -16.89
CA GLU A 165 15.97 -8.46 -16.31
C GLU A 165 14.90 -9.27 -15.58
N VAL A 166 14.01 -8.59 -14.84
CA VAL A 166 13.01 -9.24 -13.99
C VAL A 166 11.86 -9.81 -14.80
N ASP A 167 11.32 -9.04 -15.74
CA ASP A 167 10.15 -9.47 -16.51
C ASP A 167 10.54 -10.23 -17.78
N GLY A 168 11.78 -10.07 -18.27
CA GLY A 168 12.23 -10.61 -19.55
C GLY A 168 11.69 -9.86 -20.77
N ASP A 169 11.05 -8.71 -20.55
CA ASP A 169 10.55 -7.79 -21.58
C ASP A 169 11.56 -6.67 -21.81
N ILE A 170 11.75 -6.20 -23.05
CA ILE A 170 12.76 -5.17 -23.32
C ILE A 170 12.21 -3.79 -22.92
N THR A 171 12.83 -3.15 -21.94
CA THR A 171 12.53 -1.77 -21.53
C THR A 171 13.65 -0.83 -21.94
N ILE A 172 13.30 0.24 -22.65
CA ILE A 172 14.22 1.28 -23.14
C ILE A 172 13.86 2.60 -22.46
N ARG A 173 14.86 3.32 -21.96
CA ARG A 173 14.73 4.70 -21.51
C ARG A 173 14.95 5.65 -22.70
N GLU A 174 13.95 6.46 -23.05
CA GLU A 174 14.00 7.37 -24.21
C GLU A 174 14.39 8.82 -23.83
N ASN A 175 14.79 9.08 -22.59
CA ASN A 175 15.26 10.41 -22.14
C ASN A 175 16.67 10.38 -21.53
N ASP A 176 17.45 11.42 -21.82
CA ASP A 176 18.83 11.62 -21.33
C ASP A 176 18.91 12.62 -20.14
N GLU A 177 17.78 12.90 -19.49
CA GLU A 177 17.74 13.88 -18.40
C GLU A 177 18.52 13.39 -17.16
N PRO A 178 19.05 14.30 -16.32
CA PRO A 178 19.77 13.94 -15.10
C PRO A 178 18.95 13.02 -14.20
N GLN A 179 19.58 11.97 -13.71
CA GLN A 179 18.97 11.04 -12.74
C GLN A 179 18.83 11.70 -11.37
N LEU A 180 17.90 11.17 -10.55
CA LEU A 180 17.71 11.59 -9.17
C LEU A 180 19.03 11.48 -8.41
N SER A 181 19.43 12.58 -7.77
CA SER A 181 20.59 12.63 -6.89
C SER A 181 20.41 13.77 -5.89
N LEU A 182 21.28 13.83 -4.88
CA LEU A 182 21.34 14.96 -3.94
C LEU A 182 21.43 16.33 -4.66
N ASN A 183 22.01 16.38 -5.86
CA ASN A 183 22.17 17.59 -6.65
C ASN A 183 21.08 17.78 -7.72
N ALA A 184 20.25 16.77 -7.94
CA ALA A 184 19.13 16.75 -8.89
C ALA A 184 17.88 16.19 -8.18
N PRO A 185 17.11 17.05 -7.48
CA PRO A 185 16.01 16.63 -6.62
C PRO A 185 14.74 16.20 -7.38
N VAL A 186 14.80 16.21 -8.72
CA VAL A 186 13.73 15.86 -9.65
C VAL A 186 14.35 15.06 -10.80
N ALA A 187 13.66 14.05 -11.29
CA ALA A 187 14.00 13.37 -12.54
C ALA A 187 12.74 13.03 -13.32
N GLN A 188 12.90 12.76 -14.60
CA GLN A 188 11.88 12.13 -15.42
C GLN A 188 12.32 10.72 -15.80
N HIS A 189 11.36 9.81 -15.78
CA HIS A 189 11.52 8.45 -16.28
C HIS A 189 10.62 8.27 -17.50
N ARG A 190 11.23 8.27 -18.70
CA ARG A 190 10.52 7.97 -19.95
C ARG A 190 10.87 6.57 -20.42
N PHE A 191 10.00 5.61 -20.17
CA PHE A 191 10.21 4.22 -20.52
C PHE A 191 9.31 3.77 -21.67
N VAL A 192 9.87 2.91 -22.51
CA VAL A 192 9.16 2.14 -23.52
C VAL A 192 9.44 0.67 -23.29
N THR A 193 8.40 -0.09 -22.98
CA THR A 193 8.53 -1.53 -22.74
C THR A 193 7.87 -2.30 -23.87
N THR A 194 8.61 -3.21 -24.49
CA THR A 194 8.09 -4.15 -25.48
C THR A 194 7.74 -5.46 -24.78
N VAL A 195 6.45 -5.65 -24.52
CA VAL A 195 5.91 -6.77 -23.74
C VAL A 195 5.70 -7.96 -24.65
N ALA A 196 6.36 -9.08 -24.32
CA ALA A 196 6.30 -10.35 -25.04
C ALA A 196 6.52 -10.24 -26.57
N ASN A 197 7.27 -9.22 -27.02
CA ASN A 197 7.44 -8.89 -28.44
C ASN A 197 6.14 -8.64 -29.22
N MET A 198 5.06 -8.28 -28.52
CA MET A 198 3.72 -8.10 -29.12
C MET A 198 3.17 -6.69 -28.98
N VAL A 199 3.29 -6.10 -27.79
CA VAL A 199 2.70 -4.78 -27.48
C VAL A 199 3.80 -3.87 -26.95
N GLN A 200 3.85 -2.64 -27.45
CA GLN A 200 4.68 -1.60 -26.87
C GLN A 200 3.86 -0.75 -25.90
N MET A 201 4.43 -0.44 -24.74
CA MET A 201 3.86 0.44 -23.75
C MET A 201 4.68 1.69 -23.58
N ASP A 202 4.00 2.81 -23.33
CA ASP A 202 4.58 4.09 -22.95
C ASP A 202 4.30 4.36 -21.46
N THR A 203 5.37 4.51 -20.68
CA THR A 203 5.31 4.99 -19.29
C THR A 203 6.14 6.27 -19.18
N ASN A 204 5.54 7.33 -18.65
CA ASN A 204 6.21 8.62 -18.51
C ASN A 204 5.92 9.21 -17.13
N ASN A 205 6.92 9.23 -16.26
CA ASN A 205 6.76 9.61 -14.86
C ASN A 205 7.71 10.74 -14.46
N ALA A 206 7.24 11.65 -13.61
CA ALA A 206 8.07 12.54 -12.83
C ALA A 206 8.40 11.90 -11.49
N ALA A 207 9.67 11.91 -11.11
CA ALA A 207 10.20 11.27 -9.92
C ALA A 207 10.76 12.31 -8.96
N PHE A 208 10.35 12.21 -7.70
CA PHE A 208 10.69 13.13 -6.63
C PHE A 208 11.13 12.33 -5.42
N ALA A 209 12.23 12.74 -4.80
CA ALA A 209 12.73 12.10 -3.59
C ALA A 209 13.20 13.13 -2.56
N GLU A 210 13.14 12.73 -1.31
CA GLU A 210 13.64 13.49 -0.16
C GLU A 210 14.07 12.53 0.94
N TYR A 211 15.27 12.75 1.46
CA TYR A 211 15.70 12.15 2.72
C TYR A 211 15.68 13.21 3.82
N ARG A 212 14.93 12.93 4.89
CA ARG A 212 14.81 13.76 6.08
C ARG A 212 15.62 13.15 7.21
N PRO A 213 16.74 13.77 7.62
CA PRO A 213 17.57 13.25 8.70
C PRO A 213 16.83 13.32 10.05
N PRO A 214 17.25 12.53 11.06
CA PRO A 214 16.67 12.61 12.39
C PRO A 214 16.90 14.00 12.99
N GLY A 215 15.88 14.55 13.65
CA GLY A 215 15.93 15.84 14.33
C GLY A 215 15.08 15.86 15.60
N PRO A 216 15.15 16.92 16.42
CA PRO A 216 14.31 17.05 17.61
C PRO A 216 12.82 16.98 17.24
N GLY A 217 12.14 15.91 17.62
CA GLY A 217 10.72 15.68 17.28
C GLY A 217 10.46 15.30 15.82
N VAL A 218 11.51 15.04 15.03
CA VAL A 218 11.41 14.65 13.61
C VAL A 218 11.98 13.24 13.44
N GLU A 219 11.14 12.31 13.00
CA GLU A 219 11.57 10.96 12.68
C GLU A 219 12.43 10.95 11.40
N GLU A 220 13.45 10.08 11.37
CA GLU A 220 14.28 9.83 10.18
C GLU A 220 13.44 9.13 9.12
N ILE A 221 13.35 9.73 7.92
CA ILE A 221 12.50 9.24 6.83
C ILE A 221 13.23 9.36 5.49
N GLY A 222 13.23 8.28 4.71
CA GLY A 222 13.44 8.32 3.27
C GLY A 222 12.10 8.27 2.56
N PHE A 223 11.82 9.22 1.68
CA PHE A 223 10.52 9.33 1.02
C PHE A 223 10.67 9.63 -0.47
N SER A 224 9.95 8.89 -1.30
CA SER A 224 9.91 9.16 -2.74
C SER A 224 8.53 8.95 -3.33
N ILE A 225 8.26 9.69 -4.40
CA ILE A 225 7.06 9.58 -5.20
C ILE A 225 7.43 9.64 -6.68
N ASN A 226 6.86 8.71 -7.44
CA ASN A 226 6.79 8.73 -8.89
C ASN A 226 5.33 8.97 -9.28
N ASP A 227 5.07 9.89 -10.20
CA ASP A 227 3.73 10.28 -10.62
C ASP A 227 3.70 10.42 -12.15
N PRO A 228 2.63 9.99 -12.85
CA PRO A 228 2.56 10.09 -14.30
C PRO A 228 2.55 11.54 -14.79
N ILE A 229 3.15 11.75 -15.95
CA ILE A 229 3.07 12.98 -16.73
C ILE A 229 1.90 12.85 -17.69
N ASP A 230 0.92 13.76 -17.61
CA ASP A 230 -0.29 13.68 -18.44
C ASP A 230 -0.07 14.18 -19.86
N GLU A 231 0.65 15.29 -19.98
CA GLU A 231 0.98 15.95 -21.24
C GLU A 231 2.45 16.34 -21.24
N ASP A 232 3.17 15.94 -22.29
CA ASP A 232 4.59 16.23 -22.44
C ASP A 232 4.88 16.67 -23.88
N GLU A 233 5.25 17.92 -24.07
CA GLU A 233 5.58 18.45 -25.40
C GLU A 233 6.92 17.91 -25.93
N LEU A 234 7.85 17.53 -25.06
CA LEU A 234 9.15 17.01 -25.45
C LEU A 234 9.08 15.52 -25.78
N TYR A 235 8.33 14.77 -24.97
CA TYR A 235 8.15 13.33 -25.10
C TYR A 235 6.66 12.94 -25.19
N PRO A 236 5.95 13.35 -26.24
CA PRO A 236 4.52 13.07 -26.36
C PRO A 236 4.25 11.56 -26.42
N TYR A 237 3.12 11.14 -25.84
CA TYR A 237 2.64 9.77 -25.95
C TYR A 237 2.34 9.40 -27.40
N ARG A 238 2.71 8.19 -27.81
CA ARG A 238 2.48 7.69 -29.19
C ARG A 238 1.30 6.73 -29.22
N GLN A 239 0.11 7.23 -28.92
CA GLN A 239 -1.11 6.43 -28.70
C GLN A 239 -1.53 5.56 -29.91
N ASP A 240 -1.06 5.89 -31.11
CA ASP A 240 -1.29 5.12 -32.36
C ASP A 240 -0.43 3.86 -32.47
N THR A 241 0.66 3.79 -31.71
CA THR A 241 1.65 2.70 -31.82
C THR A 241 1.97 2.06 -30.48
N ARG A 242 1.66 2.73 -29.37
CA ARG A 242 2.00 2.31 -28.01
C ARG A 242 0.81 2.52 -27.08
N VAL A 243 0.62 1.59 -26.16
CA VAL A 243 -0.41 1.67 -25.12
C VAL A 243 0.13 2.50 -23.95
N ARG A 244 -0.60 3.52 -23.51
CA ARG A 244 -0.19 4.34 -22.36
C ARG A 244 -0.41 3.58 -21.06
N GLN A 245 0.61 3.56 -20.21
CA GLN A 245 0.57 3.05 -18.85
C GLN A 245 0.92 4.18 -17.89
N ASP A 246 -0.01 4.49 -16.98
CA ASP A 246 0.22 5.44 -15.91
C ASP A 246 0.56 4.67 -14.63
N VAL A 247 1.66 5.03 -13.98
CA VAL A 247 2.11 4.38 -12.76
C VAL A 247 2.46 5.44 -11.72
N THR A 248 1.75 5.45 -10.61
CA THR A 248 2.11 6.22 -9.41
C THR A 248 2.70 5.27 -8.38
N VAL A 249 3.86 5.61 -7.82
CA VAL A 249 4.51 4.82 -6.75
C VAL A 249 4.94 5.77 -5.64
N ILE A 250 4.54 5.47 -4.41
CA ILE A 250 4.95 6.19 -3.20
C ILE A 250 5.69 5.22 -2.30
N ILE A 251 6.90 5.58 -1.89
CA ILE A 251 7.74 4.77 -1.01
C ILE A 251 8.09 5.60 0.22
N MET A 252 7.92 5.00 1.39
CA MET A 252 8.32 5.55 2.68
C MET A 252 9.20 4.51 3.40
N VAL A 253 10.38 4.94 3.82
CA VAL A 253 11.25 4.17 4.71
C VAL A 253 11.39 4.98 5.99
N SER A 254 10.97 4.41 7.11
CA SER A 254 10.92 5.11 8.39
C SER A 254 11.43 4.24 9.53
N ARG A 255 11.94 4.89 10.57
CA ARG A 255 12.37 4.23 11.80
C ARG A 255 11.22 4.15 12.80
N HIS A 256 10.92 2.95 13.25
CA HIS A 256 9.92 2.65 14.28
C HIS A 256 10.55 1.90 15.46
N ARG A 257 9.74 1.61 16.48
CA ARG A 257 10.07 0.71 17.57
C ARG A 257 9.27 -0.58 17.43
N GLY A 258 9.97 -1.72 17.47
CA GLY A 258 9.34 -3.03 17.52
C GLY A 258 8.60 -3.27 18.84
N LYS A 259 7.84 -4.37 18.92
CA LYS A 259 7.11 -4.77 20.13
C LYS A 259 8.03 -5.04 21.33
N ASP A 260 9.29 -5.39 21.08
CA ASP A 260 10.34 -5.58 22.08
C ASP A 260 11.09 -4.26 22.43
N GLY A 261 10.66 -3.12 21.88
CA GLY A 261 11.24 -1.80 22.11
C GLY A 261 12.50 -1.50 21.28
N LYS A 262 13.00 -2.47 20.49
CA LYS A 262 14.20 -2.28 19.66
C LYS A 262 13.90 -1.43 18.42
N PRO A 263 14.91 -0.73 17.86
CA PRO A 263 14.76 -0.04 16.59
C PRO A 263 14.38 -1.02 15.48
N LEU A 264 13.39 -0.65 14.68
CA LEU A 264 12.91 -1.40 13.53
C LEU A 264 12.79 -0.44 12.35
N ILE A 265 13.38 -0.78 11.21
CA ILE A 265 13.14 -0.04 9.98
C ILE A 265 11.94 -0.65 9.30
N VAL A 266 11.05 0.20 8.79
CA VAL A 266 9.85 -0.25 8.07
C VAL A 266 9.89 0.36 6.68
N PHE A 267 9.71 -0.50 5.68
CA PHE A 267 9.44 -0.11 4.31
C PHE A 267 7.92 -0.13 4.10
N SER A 268 7.35 0.98 3.68
CA SER A 268 5.93 1.08 3.30
C SER A 268 5.84 1.58 1.88
N ARG A 269 4.99 0.95 1.07
CA ARG A 269 4.80 1.33 -0.33
C ARG A 269 3.34 1.31 -0.70
N TRP A 270 2.96 2.32 -1.47
CA TRP A 270 1.69 2.34 -2.19
C TRP A 270 1.97 2.51 -3.67
N TRP A 271 1.27 1.79 -4.53
CA TRP A 271 1.31 2.05 -5.96
C TRP A 271 -0.05 1.87 -6.62
N SER A 272 -0.24 2.60 -7.70
CA SER A 272 -1.37 2.46 -8.62
C SER A 272 -0.85 2.40 -10.05
N LEU A 273 -1.34 1.41 -10.79
CA LEU A 273 -1.07 1.18 -12.19
C LEU A 273 -2.39 1.28 -12.93
N CYS A 274 -2.42 2.10 -13.98
CA CYS A 274 -3.55 2.26 -14.87
C CYS A 274 -3.09 2.07 -16.31
N LEU A 275 -3.48 0.94 -16.92
CA LEU A 275 -3.30 0.71 -18.34
C LEU A 275 -4.47 1.37 -19.08
N ARG A 276 -4.17 2.44 -19.83
CA ARG A 276 -5.18 3.25 -20.49
C ARG A 276 -5.83 2.48 -21.63
N LYS A 277 -7.16 2.57 -21.71
CA LYS A 277 -7.90 2.06 -22.86
C LYS A 277 -7.36 2.71 -24.12
N SER A 278 -7.05 1.87 -25.12
CA SER A 278 -6.59 2.31 -26.43
C SER A 278 -7.32 1.55 -27.54
N HIS A 279 -7.12 1.97 -28.78
CA HIS A 279 -7.59 1.23 -29.95
C HIS A 279 -6.66 0.06 -30.31
N ILE A 280 -5.46 0.02 -29.73
CA ILE A 280 -4.51 -1.09 -29.89
C ILE A 280 -5.06 -2.29 -29.12
N HIS A 281 -5.23 -3.41 -29.82
CA HIS A 281 -5.71 -4.62 -29.19
C HIS A 281 -4.64 -5.18 -28.24
N VAL A 282 -4.94 -5.18 -26.94
CA VAL A 282 -4.11 -5.81 -25.92
C VAL A 282 -4.78 -7.12 -25.50
N PRO A 283 -4.21 -8.29 -25.85
CA PRO A 283 -4.74 -9.56 -25.39
C PRO A 283 -4.77 -9.63 -23.87
N LYS A 284 -5.78 -10.31 -23.30
CA LYS A 284 -5.95 -10.39 -21.84
C LYS A 284 -4.69 -10.90 -21.13
N PHE A 285 -4.02 -11.92 -21.68
CA PHE A 285 -2.80 -12.46 -21.08
C PHE A 285 -1.64 -11.46 -21.07
N ILE A 286 -1.57 -10.55 -22.06
CA ILE A 286 -0.60 -9.44 -22.10
C ILE A 286 -0.97 -8.41 -21.03
N ALA A 287 -2.24 -8.01 -20.92
CA ALA A 287 -2.69 -7.10 -19.87
C ALA A 287 -2.44 -7.67 -18.46
N ASP A 288 -2.63 -8.98 -18.27
CA ASP A 288 -2.35 -9.67 -17.02
C ASP A 288 -0.83 -9.70 -16.73
N ARG A 289 0.01 -9.96 -17.75
CA ARG A 289 1.48 -9.89 -17.65
C ARG A 289 1.94 -8.48 -17.25
N ILE A 290 1.42 -7.43 -17.88
CA ILE A 290 1.74 -6.04 -17.57
C ILE A 290 1.45 -5.71 -16.10
N ARG A 291 0.28 -6.10 -15.58
CA ARG A 291 -0.06 -5.87 -14.17
C ARG A 291 0.86 -6.63 -13.23
N ASN A 292 1.19 -7.87 -13.56
CA ASN A 292 2.04 -8.71 -12.73
C ASN A 292 3.53 -8.28 -12.80
N GLY A 293 3.99 -7.70 -13.91
CA GLY A 293 5.37 -7.26 -14.06
C GLY A 293 5.76 -6.19 -13.03
N LEU A 294 4.85 -5.24 -12.77
CA LEU A 294 5.07 -4.25 -11.71
C LEU A 294 5.24 -4.92 -10.32
N GLU A 295 4.56 -6.04 -10.05
CA GLU A 295 4.76 -6.80 -8.80
C GLU A 295 6.14 -7.46 -8.75
N SER A 296 6.59 -8.06 -9.85
CA SER A 296 7.91 -8.69 -9.94
C SER A 296 9.03 -7.66 -9.72
N VAL A 297 8.95 -6.53 -10.41
CA VAL A 297 9.92 -5.42 -10.28
C VAL A 297 9.87 -4.85 -8.85
N SER A 298 8.67 -4.71 -8.29
CA SER A 298 8.44 -4.27 -6.92
C SER A 298 9.09 -5.20 -5.88
N ALA A 299 9.02 -6.52 -6.09
CA ALA A 299 9.65 -7.50 -5.23
C ALA A 299 11.19 -7.46 -5.35
N SER A 300 11.72 -7.30 -6.57
CA SER A 300 13.16 -7.14 -6.80
C SER A 300 13.74 -5.89 -6.11
N MET A 301 13.00 -4.78 -6.16
CA MET A 301 13.32 -3.54 -5.44
C MET A 301 13.37 -3.76 -3.92
N LEU A 302 12.37 -4.44 -3.35
CA LEU A 302 12.33 -4.74 -1.91
C LEU A 302 13.51 -5.63 -1.49
N ALA A 303 13.84 -6.63 -2.30
CA ALA A 303 14.99 -7.49 -2.05
C ALA A 303 16.32 -6.72 -2.10
N ALA A 304 16.42 -5.67 -2.93
CA ALA A 304 17.57 -4.76 -2.92
C ALA A 304 17.66 -3.94 -1.62
N ALA A 305 16.52 -3.46 -1.12
CA ALA A 305 16.41 -2.77 0.16
C ALA A 305 16.79 -3.64 1.36
N GLU A 306 16.28 -4.89 1.42
CA GLU A 306 16.63 -5.86 2.47
C GLU A 306 18.14 -6.13 2.51
N ARG A 307 18.79 -6.22 1.34
CA ARG A 307 20.24 -6.46 1.22
C ARG A 307 21.12 -5.25 1.45
N ALA A 308 20.55 -4.04 1.63
CA ALA A 308 21.32 -2.80 1.74
C ALA A 308 22.36 -2.84 2.89
N ASP A 309 22.07 -3.60 3.95
CA ASP A 309 22.92 -3.72 5.15
C ASP A 309 23.61 -5.08 5.30
N ALA A 310 23.21 -6.11 4.53
CA ALA A 310 23.81 -7.44 4.59
C ALA A 310 25.28 -7.48 4.12
N ARG A 311 25.74 -6.50 3.33
CA ARG A 311 27.13 -6.40 2.83
C ARG A 311 28.11 -5.74 3.82
N GLY A 312 27.79 -5.72 5.11
CA GLY A 312 28.63 -5.12 6.16
C GLY A 312 29.49 -6.10 6.97
N SER A 313 29.57 -7.38 6.61
CA SER A 313 30.25 -8.41 7.42
C SER A 313 31.16 -9.35 6.64
N VAL A 314 31.91 -8.82 5.67
CA VAL A 314 33.12 -9.49 5.14
C VAL A 314 34.21 -8.44 4.95
N ILE A 315 34.97 -8.17 6.03
CA ILE A 315 36.39 -7.82 6.01
C ILE A 315 37.02 -8.54 7.20
#